data_AF-A0A3B8LVW5-F1
#
_entry.id   AF-A0A3B8LVW5-F1
#
_cell.length_a   1.000
_cell.length_b   1.000
_cell.length_c   1.000
_cell.angle_alpha   90.00
_cell.angle_beta   90.00
_cell.angle_gamma   90.00
#
_symmetry.space_group_name_H-M   'P 1'
#
loop_
_entity.id
_entity.type
_entity.pdbx_description
1 polymer ?
#
loop_
_entity_poly.entity_id
_entity_poly.type
_entity_poly.pdbx_seq_one_letter_code
_entity_poly.pdbx_strand_id
1 'polypeptide(L)'
;FKWTEVLTFNEIFFKKQQSNAALLNACRPAVERWQKRSQAAREEYTKQKELFDRAKKFDDLTLLANIESDMKEAKKLLDTLGIFKADLNSFTRYYEFMSQIVEYDSPDLERLNLFAMHLAPLLREQLPDEDPVDLSSVELSHYRLSKIRQQNLKLKKDGATGLMPMKELGTGKARDKQEEWLSTILDRLNELFITDELTDQDLLNYAKTISDKLSENEAVMQQIANNSPEQAMLGNFANAMDEAVIDSAEAHQNQMIQYLNDKKVSSGFQRIVFDMLVKKLKAVPEDVSHKPLTEEGDLLPFVSVLLEEAEPFVNCIPALDIKFAAGGFTPEQMEDVAHYDWVRTEGRPKPAKDLFVAQVVGESMNRSIPNGSWCLWRLNPSGTRQGKTILCQHRDIEDNEYGGSYTVKRYSSEKEKTEDGSWRHTKVTLSPDSTDPSFQPIVLDASKEGDFTIIAELVRVLT
;
A
#
# COMPACT_ATOMS: atom_id res chain seq x y z
N PHE A 1 -18.06 -19.82 -4.89
CA PHE A 1 -18.96 -20.85 -4.32
C PHE A 1 -20.26 -20.18 -3.88
N LYS A 2 -21.25 -20.94 -3.40
CA LYS A 2 -22.47 -20.47 -2.75
C LYS A 2 -22.47 -20.89 -1.28
N TRP A 3 -23.13 -20.13 -0.40
CA TRP A 3 -23.19 -20.48 1.03
C TRP A 3 -23.81 -21.86 1.30
N THR A 4 -24.79 -22.28 0.49
CA THR A 4 -25.37 -23.62 0.56
C THR A 4 -24.34 -24.74 0.34
N GLU A 5 -23.30 -24.49 -0.47
CA GLU A 5 -22.20 -25.44 -0.71
C GLU A 5 -21.33 -25.58 0.56
N VAL A 6 -21.11 -24.47 1.29
CA VAL A 6 -20.40 -24.45 2.58
C VAL A 6 -21.14 -25.26 3.64
N LEU A 7 -22.45 -25.04 3.77
CA LEU A 7 -23.29 -25.77 4.72
C LEU A 7 -23.32 -27.27 4.41
N THR A 8 -23.51 -27.63 3.14
CA THR A 8 -23.52 -29.04 2.69
C THR A 8 -22.17 -29.72 2.96
N PHE A 9 -21.06 -29.02 2.68
CA PHE A 9 -19.73 -29.53 2.98
C PHE A 9 -19.54 -29.79 4.47
N ASN A 10 -19.96 -28.85 5.32
CA ASN A 10 -19.83 -28.96 6.76
C ASN A 10 -20.63 -30.14 7.34
N GLU A 11 -21.86 -30.36 6.85
CA GLU A 11 -22.67 -31.53 7.22
C GLU A 11 -22.00 -32.86 6.85
N ILE A 12 -21.28 -32.90 5.71
CA ILE A 12 -20.54 -34.10 5.28
C ILE A 12 -19.27 -34.28 6.11
N PHE A 13 -18.58 -33.17 6.44
CA PHE A 13 -17.35 -33.16 7.22
C PHE A 13 -17.55 -33.66 8.66
N PHE A 14 -18.68 -33.36 9.30
CA PHE A 14 -18.97 -33.79 10.68
C PHE A 14 -19.65 -35.16 10.81
N LYS A 15 -19.92 -35.87 9.71
CA LYS A 15 -20.36 -37.27 9.79
C LYS A 15 -19.22 -38.13 10.36
N LYS A 16 -19.53 -39.33 10.86
CA LYS A 16 -18.48 -40.32 11.21
C LYS A 16 -18.18 -41.15 9.97
N GLN A 17 -16.89 -41.32 9.63
CA GLN A 17 -16.39 -42.15 8.52
C GLN A 17 -16.72 -41.67 7.09
N GLN A 18 -16.66 -40.37 6.80
CA GLN A 18 -16.69 -39.87 5.43
C GLN A 18 -15.38 -40.17 4.68
N SER A 19 -15.49 -40.50 3.40
CA SER A 19 -14.35 -40.65 2.51
C SER A 19 -13.87 -39.29 2.00
N ASN A 20 -12.57 -39.17 1.71
CA ASN A 20 -12.02 -37.99 1.02
C ASN A 20 -12.78 -37.70 -0.30
N ALA A 21 -13.26 -38.73 -0.99
CA ALA A 21 -14.07 -38.58 -2.20
C ALA A 21 -15.41 -37.85 -1.94
N ALA A 22 -16.05 -38.06 -0.79
CA ALA A 22 -17.28 -37.36 -0.43
C ALA A 22 -17.04 -35.85 -0.21
N LEU A 23 -15.93 -35.49 0.44
CA LEU A 23 -15.51 -34.09 0.63
C LEU A 23 -15.18 -33.41 -0.71
N LEU A 24 -14.45 -34.09 -1.59
CA LEU A 24 -14.15 -33.58 -2.94
C LEU A 24 -15.42 -33.38 -3.78
N ASN A 25 -16.37 -34.32 -3.71
CA ASN A 25 -17.66 -34.20 -4.41
C ASN A 25 -18.49 -33.02 -3.89
N ALA A 26 -18.41 -32.70 -2.60
CA ALA A 26 -19.07 -31.53 -2.02
C ALA A 26 -18.47 -30.20 -2.54
N CYS A 27 -17.16 -30.16 -2.81
CA CYS A 27 -16.51 -29.00 -3.43
C CYS A 27 -16.72 -28.91 -4.96
N ARG A 28 -17.06 -30.02 -5.62
CA ARG A 28 -17.13 -30.12 -7.09
C ARG A 28 -17.99 -29.03 -7.76
N PRO A 29 -19.21 -28.67 -7.27
CA PRO A 29 -20.01 -27.62 -7.90
C PRO A 29 -19.34 -26.24 -7.89
N ALA A 30 -18.58 -25.93 -6.84
CA ALA A 30 -17.83 -24.69 -6.75
C ALA A 30 -16.64 -24.68 -7.71
N VAL A 31 -15.94 -25.81 -7.80
CA VAL A 31 -14.80 -26.02 -8.72
C VAL A 31 -15.26 -25.92 -10.18
N GLU A 32 -16.30 -26.65 -10.58
CA GLU A 32 -16.86 -26.62 -11.93
C GLU A 32 -17.30 -25.20 -12.33
N ARG A 33 -17.91 -24.46 -11.41
CA ARG A 33 -18.34 -23.07 -11.64
C ARG A 33 -17.16 -22.14 -11.86
N TRP A 34 -16.11 -22.26 -11.06
CA TRP A 34 -14.89 -21.49 -11.21
C TRP A 34 -14.19 -21.85 -12.52
N GLN A 35 -14.00 -23.15 -12.80
CA GLN A 35 -13.38 -23.65 -14.03
C GLN A 35 -14.12 -23.19 -15.28
N LYS A 36 -15.45 -23.29 -15.32
CA LYS A 36 -16.26 -22.82 -16.45
C LYS A 36 -16.09 -21.32 -16.71
N ARG A 37 -16.01 -20.51 -15.64
CA ARG A 37 -15.78 -19.06 -15.75
C ARG A 37 -14.36 -18.76 -16.22
N SER A 38 -13.35 -19.43 -15.66
CA SER A 38 -11.95 -19.27 -16.06
C SER A 38 -11.75 -19.67 -17.52
N GLN A 39 -12.35 -20.78 -17.95
CA GLN A 39 -12.29 -21.24 -19.33
C GLN A 39 -12.96 -20.25 -20.28
N ALA A 40 -14.20 -19.82 -20.00
CA ALA A 40 -14.90 -18.87 -20.86
C ALA A 40 -14.16 -17.52 -20.97
N ALA A 41 -13.60 -17.02 -19.87
CA ALA A 41 -12.83 -15.79 -19.86
C ALA A 41 -11.52 -15.91 -20.67
N ARG A 42 -10.84 -17.07 -20.60
CA ARG A 42 -9.65 -17.36 -21.42
C ARG A 42 -9.98 -17.45 -22.90
N GLU A 43 -11.02 -18.21 -23.24
CA GLU A 43 -11.47 -18.38 -24.62
C GLU A 43 -11.85 -17.02 -25.24
N GLU A 44 -12.54 -16.16 -24.50
CA GLU A 44 -12.87 -14.81 -24.97
C GLU A 44 -11.61 -13.95 -25.11
N TYR A 45 -10.68 -13.98 -24.15
CA TYR A 45 -9.42 -13.24 -24.27
C TYR A 45 -8.60 -13.68 -25.49
N THR A 46 -8.46 -14.99 -25.72
CA THR A 46 -7.74 -15.55 -26.89
C THR A 46 -8.42 -15.15 -28.19
N LYS A 47 -9.74 -15.28 -28.27
CA LYS A 47 -10.53 -14.86 -29.43
C LYS A 47 -10.34 -13.38 -29.74
N GLN A 48 -10.38 -12.51 -28.71
CA GLN A 48 -10.21 -11.07 -28.88
C GLN A 48 -8.76 -10.72 -29.27
N LYS A 49 -7.75 -11.43 -28.73
CA LYS A 49 -6.35 -11.31 -29.16
C LYS A 49 -6.19 -11.65 -30.65
N GLU A 50 -6.79 -12.74 -31.12
CA GLU A 50 -6.77 -13.09 -32.56
C GLU A 50 -7.47 -12.04 -33.43
N LEU A 51 -8.60 -11.49 -32.96
CA LEU A 51 -9.32 -10.42 -33.66
C LEU A 51 -8.48 -9.14 -33.69
N PHE A 52 -7.77 -8.81 -32.62
CA PHE A 52 -6.87 -7.66 -32.53
C PHE A 52 -5.73 -7.79 -33.55
N ASP A 53 -5.07 -8.95 -33.60
CA ASP A 53 -3.98 -9.21 -34.54
C ASP A 53 -4.42 -9.17 -36.00
N ARG A 54 -5.68 -9.55 -36.29
CA ARG A 54 -6.28 -9.41 -37.62
C ARG A 54 -6.66 -7.96 -37.91
N ALA A 55 -7.33 -7.26 -37.00
CA ALA A 55 -7.78 -5.87 -37.18
C ALA A 55 -6.60 -4.90 -37.33
N LYS A 56 -5.47 -5.16 -36.66
CA LYS A 56 -4.23 -4.39 -36.79
C LYS A 56 -3.68 -4.37 -38.23
N LYS A 57 -4.00 -5.38 -39.05
CA LYS A 57 -3.61 -5.43 -40.47
C LYS A 57 -4.45 -4.52 -41.37
N PHE A 58 -5.61 -4.07 -40.90
CA PHE A 58 -6.57 -3.27 -41.68
C PHE A 58 -6.72 -1.81 -41.20
N ASP A 59 -5.98 -1.41 -40.17
CA ASP A 59 -5.88 -0.04 -39.63
C ASP A 59 -7.22 0.63 -39.25
N ASP A 60 -8.19 -0.17 -38.78
CA ASP A 60 -9.47 0.35 -38.28
C ASP A 60 -9.36 0.70 -36.78
N LEU A 61 -9.15 1.99 -36.51
CA LEU A 61 -8.99 2.55 -35.17
C LEU A 61 -10.20 2.29 -34.25
N THR A 62 -11.42 2.27 -34.79
CA THR A 62 -12.64 2.09 -33.98
C THR A 62 -12.82 0.63 -33.58
N LEU A 63 -12.53 -0.28 -34.49
CA LEU A 63 -12.55 -1.72 -34.24
C LEU A 63 -11.46 -2.13 -33.24
N LEU A 64 -10.26 -1.56 -33.37
CA LEU A 64 -9.15 -1.81 -32.45
C LEU A 64 -9.47 -1.38 -31.01
N ALA A 65 -10.06 -0.19 -30.82
CA ALA A 65 -10.46 0.29 -29.49
C ALA A 65 -11.54 -0.58 -28.84
N ASN A 66 -12.51 -1.07 -29.62
CA ASN A 66 -13.55 -1.97 -29.12
C ASN A 66 -12.96 -3.33 -28.71
N ILE A 67 -12.09 -3.91 -29.54
CA ILE A 67 -11.42 -5.18 -29.23
C ILE A 67 -10.53 -5.03 -27.99
N GLU A 68 -9.80 -3.92 -27.85
CA GLU A 68 -8.97 -3.65 -26.68
C GLU A 68 -9.82 -3.56 -25.39
N SER A 69 -10.99 -2.93 -25.46
CA SER A 69 -11.94 -2.90 -24.35
C SER A 69 -12.42 -4.32 -23.97
N ASP A 70 -12.83 -5.12 -24.95
CA ASP A 70 -13.28 -6.50 -24.73
C ASP A 70 -12.15 -7.39 -24.15
N MET A 71 -10.91 -7.22 -24.64
CA MET A 71 -9.72 -7.87 -24.09
C MET A 71 -9.49 -7.49 -22.63
N LYS A 72 -9.65 -6.20 -22.29
CA LYS A 72 -9.48 -5.69 -20.93
C LYS A 72 -10.54 -6.27 -19.99
N GLU A 73 -11.79 -6.39 -20.44
CA GLU A 73 -12.87 -7.01 -19.67
C GLU A 73 -12.61 -8.50 -19.41
N ALA A 74 -12.20 -9.25 -20.45
CA ALA A 74 -11.85 -10.66 -20.31
C ALA A 74 -10.66 -10.87 -19.36
N LYS A 75 -9.61 -10.02 -19.47
CA LYS A 75 -8.47 -10.04 -18.54
C LYS A 75 -8.89 -9.74 -17.10
N LYS A 76 -9.70 -8.70 -16.89
CA LYS A 76 -10.21 -8.34 -15.55
C LYS A 76 -10.96 -9.50 -14.90
N LEU A 77 -11.71 -10.27 -15.67
CA LEU A 77 -12.41 -11.45 -15.17
C LEU A 77 -11.44 -12.57 -14.75
N LEU A 78 -10.36 -12.80 -15.52
CA LEU A 78 -9.30 -13.74 -15.15
C LEU A 78 -8.58 -13.31 -13.87
N ASP A 79 -8.19 -12.05 -13.79
CA ASP A 79 -7.52 -11.49 -12.62
C ASP A 79 -8.41 -11.61 -11.37
N THR A 80 -9.71 -11.30 -11.50
CA THR A 80 -10.68 -11.47 -10.41
C THR A 80 -10.77 -12.91 -9.93
N LEU A 81 -10.71 -13.89 -10.83
CA LEU A 81 -10.75 -15.32 -10.50
C LEU A 81 -9.45 -15.81 -9.83
N GLY A 82 -8.31 -15.25 -10.21
CA GLY A 82 -7.01 -15.48 -9.59
C GLY A 82 -6.92 -14.88 -8.18
N ILE A 83 -7.35 -13.62 -8.02
CA ILE A 83 -7.44 -12.93 -6.73
C ILE A 83 -8.37 -13.69 -5.78
N PHE A 84 -9.54 -14.13 -6.25
CA PHE A 84 -10.46 -14.93 -5.44
C PHE A 84 -9.79 -16.19 -4.84
N LYS A 85 -8.93 -16.88 -5.61
CA LYS A 85 -8.18 -18.03 -5.11
C LYS A 85 -7.09 -17.61 -4.11
N ALA A 86 -6.40 -16.51 -4.35
CA ALA A 86 -5.41 -15.97 -3.43
C ALA A 86 -6.07 -15.58 -2.08
N ASP A 87 -7.19 -14.87 -2.13
CA ASP A 87 -7.97 -14.46 -0.97
C ASP A 87 -8.46 -15.65 -0.16
N LEU A 88 -8.90 -16.74 -0.81
CA LEU A 88 -9.26 -17.98 -0.11
C LEU A 88 -8.10 -18.56 0.72
N ASN A 89 -6.88 -18.56 0.16
CA ASN A 89 -5.70 -19.05 0.89
C ASN A 89 -5.26 -18.10 2.01
N SER A 90 -5.35 -16.80 1.78
CA SER A 90 -5.06 -15.79 2.79
C SER A 90 -6.05 -15.90 3.95
N PHE A 91 -7.34 -15.97 3.65
CA PHE A 91 -8.40 -16.16 4.64
C PHE A 91 -8.16 -17.38 5.51
N THR A 92 -7.84 -18.55 4.94
CA THR A 92 -7.61 -19.76 5.74
C THR A 92 -6.43 -19.61 6.70
N ARG A 93 -5.31 -19.04 6.22
CA ARG A 93 -4.12 -18.81 7.06
C ARG A 93 -4.40 -17.84 8.20
N TYR A 94 -5.14 -16.77 7.92
CA TYR A 94 -5.48 -15.78 8.92
C TYR A 94 -6.45 -16.30 9.95
N TYR A 95 -7.49 -17.02 9.52
CA TYR A 95 -8.42 -17.65 10.43
C TYR A 95 -7.72 -18.67 11.34
N GLU A 96 -6.85 -19.53 10.78
CA GLU A 96 -6.02 -20.47 11.57
C GLU A 96 -5.11 -19.77 12.58
N PHE A 97 -4.55 -18.60 12.23
CA PHE A 97 -3.72 -17.81 13.13
C PHE A 97 -4.54 -17.16 14.25
N MET A 98 -5.61 -16.44 13.87
CA MET A 98 -6.40 -15.69 14.84
C MET A 98 -7.22 -16.58 15.77
N SER A 99 -7.67 -17.75 15.32
CA SER A 99 -8.38 -18.73 16.16
C SER A 99 -7.51 -19.30 17.29
N GLN A 100 -6.18 -19.14 17.22
CA GLN A 100 -5.27 -19.49 18.31
C GLN A 100 -5.19 -18.40 19.39
N ILE A 101 -5.61 -17.17 19.08
CA ILE A 101 -5.45 -15.98 19.94
C ILE A 101 -6.81 -15.52 20.47
N VAL A 102 -7.86 -15.64 19.67
CA VAL A 102 -9.21 -15.16 19.97
C VAL A 102 -10.21 -16.29 19.77
N GLU A 103 -11.03 -16.54 20.78
CA GLU A 103 -12.20 -17.43 20.64
C GLU A 103 -13.28 -16.74 19.81
N TYR A 104 -13.51 -17.22 18.60
CA TYR A 104 -14.58 -16.72 17.75
C TYR A 104 -15.93 -17.35 18.13
N ASP A 105 -16.89 -16.55 18.57
CA ASP A 105 -18.28 -16.98 18.82
C ASP A 105 -19.13 -17.04 17.53
N SER A 106 -18.50 -17.37 16.39
CA SER A 106 -19.17 -17.45 15.09
C SER A 106 -18.94 -18.82 14.43
N PRO A 107 -19.96 -19.71 14.42
CA PRO A 107 -19.84 -21.01 13.76
C PRO A 107 -19.72 -20.89 12.24
N ASP A 108 -20.12 -19.75 11.66
CA ASP A 108 -20.09 -19.55 10.21
C ASP A 108 -18.68 -19.28 9.70
N LEU A 109 -17.81 -18.61 10.47
CA LEU A 109 -16.42 -18.43 10.09
C LEU A 109 -15.65 -19.77 10.07
N GLU A 110 -15.90 -20.63 11.06
CA GLU A 110 -15.33 -21.98 11.10
C GLU A 110 -15.80 -22.83 9.91
N ARG A 111 -17.11 -22.79 9.61
CA ARG A 111 -17.69 -23.48 8.44
C ARG A 111 -17.03 -23.03 7.14
N LEU A 112 -16.83 -21.72 6.99
CA LEU A 112 -16.18 -21.14 5.82
C LEU A 112 -14.72 -21.55 5.74
N ASN A 113 -13.98 -21.52 6.84
CA ASN A 113 -12.57 -21.92 6.88
C ASN A 113 -12.37 -23.37 6.45
N LEU A 114 -13.15 -24.29 7.02
CA LEU A 114 -13.11 -25.71 6.66
C LEU A 114 -13.39 -25.89 5.16
N PHE A 115 -14.42 -25.23 4.62
CA PHE A 115 -14.73 -25.32 3.20
C PHE A 115 -13.63 -24.71 2.32
N ALA A 116 -13.11 -23.53 2.68
CA ALA A 116 -12.07 -22.81 1.94
C ALA A 116 -10.76 -23.60 1.85
N MET A 117 -10.33 -24.22 2.95
CA MET A 117 -9.14 -25.06 3.03
C MET A 117 -9.19 -26.25 2.05
N HIS A 118 -10.39 -26.82 1.86
CA HIS A 118 -10.59 -27.93 0.92
C HIS A 118 -10.87 -27.48 -0.51
N LEU A 119 -11.43 -26.28 -0.72
CA LEU A 119 -11.72 -25.74 -2.05
C LEU A 119 -10.47 -25.18 -2.73
N ALA A 120 -9.66 -24.38 -2.03
CA ALA A 120 -8.55 -23.63 -2.62
C ALA A 120 -7.54 -24.50 -3.40
N PRO A 121 -7.14 -25.71 -2.92
CA PRO A 121 -6.22 -26.60 -3.64
C PRO A 121 -6.81 -27.17 -4.96
N LEU A 122 -8.14 -27.16 -5.09
CA LEU A 122 -8.86 -27.70 -6.26
C LEU A 122 -9.04 -26.65 -7.36
N LEU A 123 -8.85 -25.37 -7.06
CA LEU A 123 -8.90 -24.27 -8.03
C LEU A 123 -7.57 -24.19 -8.80
N ARG A 124 -7.24 -25.25 -9.55
CA ARG A 124 -6.03 -25.28 -10.39
C ARG A 124 -6.30 -24.55 -11.69
N GLU A 125 -5.46 -23.58 -11.98
CA GLU A 125 -5.35 -23.03 -13.32
C GLU A 125 -4.68 -24.09 -14.19
N GLN A 126 -5.38 -24.59 -15.21
CA GLN A 126 -4.68 -25.25 -16.30
C GLN A 126 -3.84 -24.17 -16.97
N LEU A 127 -2.51 -24.26 -16.96
CA LEU A 127 -1.72 -23.39 -17.83
C LEU A 127 -2.17 -23.67 -19.27
N PRO A 128 -2.44 -22.64 -20.09
CA PRO A 128 -2.49 -22.83 -21.53
C PRO A 128 -1.15 -23.44 -21.97
N ASP A 129 -1.20 -24.50 -22.78
CA ASP A 129 -0.01 -25.13 -23.40
C ASP A 129 0.65 -24.25 -24.48
N GLU A 130 0.31 -22.95 -24.58
CA GLU A 130 0.71 -22.09 -25.70
C GLU A 130 0.98 -20.65 -25.24
N ASP A 131 2.13 -20.46 -24.60
CA ASP A 131 3.15 -19.52 -25.05
C ASP A 131 4.47 -20.20 -24.66
N PRO A 132 5.18 -20.89 -25.58
CA PRO A 132 6.52 -21.33 -25.25
C PRO A 132 7.35 -20.07 -25.06
N VAL A 133 7.61 -19.71 -23.81
CA VAL A 133 8.82 -18.96 -23.49
C VAL A 133 9.95 -19.80 -24.09
N ASP A 134 10.65 -19.25 -25.07
CA ASP A 134 11.79 -19.91 -25.67
C ASP A 134 12.89 -20.08 -24.61
N LEU A 135 12.93 -21.29 -24.05
CA LEU A 135 13.90 -21.74 -23.05
C LEU A 135 15.06 -22.52 -23.68
N SER A 136 15.28 -22.40 -24.99
CA SER A 136 16.44 -23.02 -25.67
C SER A 136 17.79 -22.56 -25.11
N SER A 137 17.83 -21.48 -24.34
CA SER A 137 19.01 -20.96 -23.65
C SER A 137 19.24 -21.51 -22.23
N VAL A 138 18.38 -22.42 -21.73
CA VAL A 138 18.52 -23.03 -20.39
C VAL A 138 18.84 -24.51 -20.52
N GLU A 139 19.97 -24.84 -21.15
CA GLU A 139 20.66 -26.09 -20.84
C GLU A 139 21.54 -25.87 -19.60
N LEU A 140 21.12 -26.47 -18.48
CA LEU A 140 21.82 -26.55 -17.20
C LEU A 140 23.26 -27.04 -17.41
N SER A 141 24.22 -26.12 -17.55
CA SER A 141 25.61 -26.51 -17.71
C SER A 141 26.29 -26.75 -16.37
N HIS A 142 26.06 -25.97 -15.30
CA HIS A 142 26.75 -26.20 -14.00
C HIS A 142 25.87 -25.95 -12.77
N TYR A 143 25.70 -26.97 -11.92
CA TYR A 143 25.15 -26.87 -10.58
C TYR A 143 26.29 -26.58 -9.58
N ARG A 144 26.34 -25.38 -9.00
CA ARG A 144 27.28 -25.04 -7.90
C ARG A 144 26.51 -24.78 -6.62
N LEU A 145 26.64 -25.68 -5.65
CA LEU A 145 26.12 -25.51 -4.30
C LEU A 145 26.89 -24.41 -3.55
N SER A 146 26.26 -23.26 -3.36
CA SER A 146 26.65 -22.26 -2.35
C SER A 146 25.66 -22.32 -1.17
N LYS A 147 26.19 -22.13 0.04
CA LYS A 147 25.46 -22.33 1.30
C LYS A 147 24.62 -21.08 1.60
N ILE A 148 23.35 -21.12 1.19
CA ILE A 148 22.39 -19.99 1.18
C ILE A 148 22.13 -19.35 2.57
N ARG A 149 22.46 -20.02 3.68
CA ARG A 149 22.32 -19.43 5.03
C ARG A 149 23.07 -20.20 6.11
N GLN A 150 23.75 -19.50 7.02
CA GLN A 150 24.22 -20.06 8.28
C GLN A 150 23.75 -19.16 9.44
N GLN A 151 22.54 -19.41 9.95
CA GLN A 151 22.07 -18.76 11.17
C GLN A 151 22.72 -19.41 12.39
N ASN A 152 23.56 -18.66 13.10
CA ASN A 152 23.89 -18.99 14.48
C ASN A 152 22.75 -18.51 15.37
N LEU A 153 21.85 -19.41 15.76
CA LEU A 153 20.85 -19.16 16.80
C LEU A 153 21.55 -18.95 18.14
N LYS A 154 21.91 -17.70 18.45
CA LYS A 154 22.24 -17.31 19.82
C LYS A 154 20.93 -17.14 20.58
N LEU A 155 20.64 -18.06 21.49
CA LEU A 155 19.60 -17.93 22.49
C LEU A 155 19.92 -16.72 23.38
N LYS A 156 19.34 -15.56 23.03
CA LYS A 156 19.32 -14.39 23.90
C LYS A 156 18.08 -14.53 24.79
N LYS A 157 18.30 -14.84 26.07
CA LYS A 157 17.30 -14.63 27.13
C LYS A 157 17.19 -13.12 27.35
N ASP A 158 16.16 -12.51 26.78
CA ASP A 158 15.41 -11.32 27.23
C ASP A 158 14.95 -10.46 26.05
N GLY A 159 13.65 -10.14 26.08
CA GLY A 159 13.00 -9.22 25.16
C GLY A 159 12.14 -9.94 24.12
N ALA A 160 10.87 -10.16 24.46
CA ALA A 160 9.86 -10.57 23.48
C ALA A 160 9.74 -9.49 22.39
N THR A 161 10.34 -9.72 21.23
CA THR A 161 9.83 -9.15 19.99
C THR A 161 8.44 -9.73 19.80
N GLY A 162 7.42 -8.89 19.99
CA GLY A 162 6.03 -9.24 19.73
C GLY A 162 5.87 -9.81 18.32
N LEU A 163 4.89 -10.71 18.16
CA LEU A 163 4.53 -11.28 16.86
C LEU A 163 4.27 -10.13 15.89
N MET A 164 4.98 -10.12 14.76
CA MET A 164 4.66 -9.17 13.67
C MET A 164 3.30 -9.57 13.09
N PRO A 165 2.31 -8.66 13.05
CA PRO A 165 1.07 -8.95 12.37
C PRO A 165 1.35 -9.22 10.89
N MET A 166 0.69 -10.25 10.34
CA MET A 166 0.75 -10.61 8.92
C MET A 166 0.21 -9.44 8.10
N LYS A 167 1.08 -8.80 7.30
CA LYS A 167 0.82 -7.51 6.65
C LYS A 167 0.11 -7.60 5.29
N GLU A 168 -0.21 -8.81 4.83
CA GLU A 168 -0.65 -9.07 3.45
C GLU A 168 -1.85 -10.03 3.40
N LEU A 169 -2.96 -9.62 4.01
CA LEU A 169 -4.23 -10.29 3.75
C LEU A 169 -4.95 -9.58 2.59
N GLY A 170 -5.13 -10.28 1.48
CA GLY A 170 -5.99 -9.84 0.37
C GLY A 170 -5.47 -8.66 -0.48
N THR A 171 -4.17 -8.39 -0.49
CA THR A 171 -3.56 -7.30 -1.29
C THR A 171 -3.23 -7.70 -2.72
N GLY A 172 -3.72 -8.86 -3.20
CA GLY A 172 -3.46 -9.35 -4.56
C GLY A 172 -4.01 -8.38 -5.60
N LYS A 173 -3.15 -7.55 -6.16
CA LYS A 173 -3.43 -6.79 -7.38
C LYS A 173 -2.93 -7.57 -8.58
N ALA A 174 -3.62 -7.43 -9.70
CA ALA A 174 -3.09 -7.89 -10.98
C ALA A 174 -1.74 -7.19 -11.21
N ARG A 175 -0.66 -7.95 -11.33
CA ARG A 175 0.66 -7.40 -11.65
C ARG A 175 0.67 -6.99 -13.11
N ASP A 176 1.31 -5.87 -13.42
CA ASP A 176 1.45 -5.42 -14.80
C ASP A 176 2.35 -6.40 -15.58
N LYS A 177 2.12 -6.55 -16.89
CA LYS A 177 2.95 -7.37 -17.79
C LYS A 177 4.42 -6.97 -17.72
N GLN A 178 4.69 -5.70 -17.46
CA GLN A 178 6.03 -5.19 -17.23
C GLN A 178 6.67 -5.76 -15.95
N GLU A 179 5.90 -5.89 -14.87
CA GLU A 179 6.40 -6.45 -13.60
C GLU A 179 6.66 -7.96 -13.70
N GLU A 180 5.81 -8.72 -14.40
CA GLU A 180 6.04 -10.15 -14.65
C GLU A 180 7.31 -10.39 -15.50
N TRP A 181 7.51 -9.57 -16.53
CA TRP A 181 8.69 -9.61 -17.36
C TRP A 181 9.96 -9.26 -16.58
N LEU A 182 9.91 -8.20 -15.75
CA LEU A 182 11.03 -7.83 -14.87
C LEU A 182 11.32 -8.90 -13.82
N SER A 183 10.30 -9.56 -13.26
CA SER A 183 10.47 -10.68 -12.33
C SER A 183 11.17 -11.86 -12.99
N THR A 184 10.83 -12.18 -14.24
CA THR A 184 11.46 -13.27 -15.00
C THR A 184 12.93 -12.96 -15.30
N ILE A 185 13.24 -11.72 -15.66
CA ILE A 185 14.63 -11.26 -15.85
C ILE A 185 15.39 -11.33 -14.55
N LEU A 186 14.77 -10.90 -13.45
CA LEU A 186 15.39 -10.90 -12.14
C LEU A 186 15.79 -12.31 -11.70
N ASP A 187 14.91 -13.30 -11.87
CA ASP A 187 15.21 -14.70 -11.57
C ASP A 187 16.41 -15.19 -12.40
N ARG A 188 16.47 -14.85 -13.69
CA ARG A 188 17.61 -15.19 -14.57
C ARG A 188 18.90 -14.48 -14.17
N LEU A 189 18.83 -13.23 -13.73
CA LEU A 189 20.00 -12.48 -13.26
C LEU A 189 20.52 -13.06 -11.94
N ASN A 190 19.62 -13.43 -11.02
CA ASN A 190 19.96 -14.05 -9.74
C ASN A 190 20.63 -15.42 -9.89
N GLU A 191 20.37 -16.15 -10.99
CA GLU A 191 21.10 -17.39 -11.31
C GLU A 191 22.53 -17.15 -11.81
N LEU A 192 22.79 -16.00 -12.45
CA LEU A 192 24.06 -15.68 -13.10
C LEU A 192 25.04 -14.91 -12.19
N PHE A 193 24.53 -14.03 -11.32
CA PHE A 193 25.33 -13.17 -10.45
C PHE A 193 25.38 -13.68 -9.01
N ILE A 194 26.48 -13.43 -8.30
CA ILE A 194 26.56 -13.64 -6.85
C ILE A 194 25.89 -12.43 -6.17
N THR A 195 24.76 -12.66 -5.49
CA THR A 195 23.87 -11.59 -5.01
C THR A 195 24.08 -11.20 -3.54
N ASP A 196 25.10 -11.74 -2.87
CA ASP A 196 25.30 -11.56 -1.42
C ASP A 196 25.44 -10.08 -0.99
N GLU A 197 25.82 -9.19 -1.92
CA GLU A 197 25.95 -7.73 -1.71
C GLU A 197 25.11 -6.89 -2.69
N LEU A 198 24.22 -7.51 -3.48
CA LEU A 198 23.44 -6.83 -4.52
C LEU A 198 21.94 -6.97 -4.26
N THR A 199 21.20 -5.87 -4.38
CA THR A 199 19.74 -5.93 -4.36
C THR A 199 19.19 -6.30 -5.74
N ASP A 200 17.96 -6.80 -5.77
CA ASP A 200 17.23 -7.07 -7.01
C ASP A 200 17.19 -5.83 -7.95
N GLN A 201 17.05 -4.65 -7.35
CA GLN A 201 17.03 -3.39 -8.08
C GLN A 201 18.40 -3.04 -8.66
N ASP A 202 19.49 -3.41 -7.99
CA ASP A 202 20.85 -3.18 -8.49
C ASP A 202 21.10 -4.03 -9.75
N LEU A 203 20.66 -5.29 -9.75
CA LEU A 203 20.77 -6.17 -10.92
C LEU A 203 19.96 -5.66 -12.10
N LEU A 204 18.70 -5.27 -11.87
CA LEU A 204 17.83 -4.74 -12.92
C LEU A 204 18.35 -3.41 -13.49
N ASN A 205 18.79 -2.50 -12.63
CA ASN A 205 19.36 -1.23 -13.07
C ASN A 205 20.66 -1.46 -13.85
N TYR A 206 21.51 -2.38 -13.41
CA TYR A 206 22.75 -2.69 -14.10
C TYR A 206 22.50 -3.29 -15.48
N ALA A 207 21.61 -4.27 -15.60
CA ALA A 207 21.22 -4.85 -16.89
C ALA A 207 20.67 -3.79 -17.86
N LYS A 208 19.86 -2.85 -17.35
CA LYS A 208 19.36 -1.72 -18.14
C LYS A 208 20.49 -0.79 -18.60
N THR A 209 21.40 -0.40 -17.71
CA THR A 209 22.53 0.46 -18.07
C THR A 209 23.38 -0.16 -19.17
N ILE A 210 23.69 -1.45 -19.09
CA ILE A 210 24.47 -2.14 -20.12
C ILE A 210 23.70 -2.24 -21.43
N SER A 211 22.39 -2.53 -21.39
CA SER A 211 21.54 -2.54 -22.58
C SER A 211 21.48 -1.17 -23.26
N ASP A 212 21.35 -0.09 -22.49
CA ASP A 212 21.33 1.28 -23.01
C ASP A 212 22.68 1.61 -23.68
N LYS A 213 23.80 1.24 -23.06
CA LYS A 213 25.13 1.45 -23.65
C LYS A 213 25.36 0.65 -24.93
N LEU A 214 24.93 -0.62 -24.95
CA LEU A 214 25.00 -1.46 -26.14
C LEU A 214 24.14 -0.91 -27.28
N SER A 215 23.01 -0.27 -26.96
CA SER A 215 22.12 0.34 -27.95
C SER A 215 22.73 1.53 -28.70
N GLU A 216 23.80 2.12 -28.17
CA GLU A 216 24.58 3.16 -28.86
C GLU A 216 25.43 2.58 -30.01
N ASN A 217 25.65 1.26 -30.05
CA ASN A 217 26.37 0.60 -31.14
C ASN A 217 25.45 0.29 -32.33
N GLU A 218 25.41 1.21 -33.30
CA GLU A 218 24.55 1.10 -34.49
C GLU A 218 24.73 -0.22 -35.26
N ALA A 219 25.96 -0.74 -35.34
CA ALA A 219 26.25 -1.97 -36.06
C ALA A 219 25.61 -3.19 -35.37
N VAL A 220 25.66 -3.24 -34.04
CA VAL A 220 25.01 -4.29 -33.25
C VAL A 220 23.50 -4.17 -33.34
N MET A 221 22.95 -2.96 -33.27
CA MET A 221 21.51 -2.73 -33.40
C MET A 221 20.98 -3.14 -34.79
N GLN A 222 21.74 -2.86 -35.85
CA GLN A 222 21.42 -3.35 -37.19
C GLN A 222 21.51 -4.88 -37.30
N GLN A 223 22.45 -5.53 -36.61
CA GLN A 223 22.55 -6.99 -36.56
C GLN A 223 21.35 -7.61 -35.85
N ILE A 224 20.94 -7.05 -34.71
CA ILE A 224 19.76 -7.51 -33.94
C ILE A 224 18.47 -7.34 -34.75
N ALA A 225 18.31 -6.22 -35.45
CA ALA A 225 17.09 -5.92 -36.20
C ALA A 225 16.90 -6.83 -37.43
N ASN A 226 18.00 -7.34 -38.02
CA ASN A 226 17.97 -7.99 -39.33
C ASN A 226 18.28 -9.50 -39.30
N ASN A 227 18.65 -10.08 -38.16
CA ASN A 227 19.04 -11.49 -38.06
C ASN A 227 18.25 -12.24 -36.97
N SER A 228 18.28 -13.59 -37.00
CA SER A 228 17.74 -14.37 -35.89
C SER A 228 18.58 -14.16 -34.62
N PRO A 229 18.03 -14.42 -33.41
CA PRO A 229 18.77 -14.27 -32.16
C PRO A 229 20.10 -15.04 -32.14
N GLU A 230 20.11 -16.28 -32.62
CA GLU A 230 21.30 -17.13 -32.67
C GLU A 230 22.35 -16.55 -33.63
N GLN A 231 21.91 -16.00 -34.77
CA GLN A 231 22.79 -15.39 -35.76
C GLN A 231 23.35 -14.05 -35.26
N ALA A 232 22.55 -13.25 -34.56
CA ALA A 232 22.99 -12.01 -33.95
C ALA A 232 24.03 -12.27 -32.84
N MET A 233 23.83 -13.32 -32.03
CA MET A 233 24.76 -13.72 -30.96
C MET A 233 26.08 -14.29 -31.49
N LEU A 234 26.09 -14.89 -32.69
CA LEU A 234 27.31 -15.33 -33.39
C LEU A 234 28.06 -14.18 -34.10
N GLY A 235 27.44 -13.00 -34.17
CA GLY A 235 28.00 -11.79 -34.78
C GLY A 235 28.95 -11.03 -33.84
N ASN A 236 28.97 -9.70 -33.94
CA ASN A 236 29.83 -8.85 -33.10
C ASN A 236 29.21 -8.55 -31.73
N PHE A 237 28.06 -9.14 -31.42
CA PHE A 237 27.31 -8.87 -30.19
C PHE A 237 28.13 -9.15 -28.93
N ALA A 238 28.82 -10.28 -28.86
CA ALA A 238 29.61 -10.65 -27.68
C ALA A 238 30.72 -9.64 -27.37
N ASN A 239 31.49 -9.22 -28.38
CA ASN A 239 32.56 -8.24 -28.20
C ASN A 239 32.01 -6.87 -27.79
N ALA A 240 30.91 -6.44 -28.41
CA ALA A 240 30.28 -5.17 -28.09
C ALA A 240 29.65 -5.18 -26.69
N MET A 241 29.17 -6.32 -26.22
CA MET A 241 28.71 -6.50 -24.86
C MET A 241 29.86 -6.34 -23.85
N ASP A 242 31.01 -6.96 -24.10
CA ASP A 242 32.21 -6.82 -23.26
C ASP A 242 32.70 -5.36 -23.22
N GLU A 243 32.73 -4.69 -24.37
CA GLU A 243 33.09 -3.27 -24.49
C GLU A 243 32.10 -2.38 -23.73
N ALA A 244 30.79 -2.61 -23.88
CA ALA A 244 29.75 -1.87 -23.17
C ALA A 244 29.86 -2.02 -21.64
N VAL A 245 30.24 -3.20 -21.15
CA VAL A 245 30.49 -3.44 -19.72
C VAL A 245 31.70 -2.65 -19.22
N ILE A 246 32.80 -2.66 -19.96
CA ILE A 246 34.02 -1.94 -19.60
C ILE A 246 33.77 -0.42 -19.62
N ASP A 247 33.18 0.10 -20.69
CA ASP A 247 32.91 1.53 -20.86
C ASP A 247 31.93 2.05 -19.79
N SER A 248 30.92 1.25 -19.44
CA SER A 248 29.99 1.58 -18.37
C SER A 248 30.72 1.70 -17.03
N ALA A 249 31.61 0.76 -16.71
CA ALA A 249 32.39 0.79 -15.48
C ALA A 249 33.32 2.03 -15.42
N GLU A 250 34.02 2.35 -16.50
CA GLU A 250 34.88 3.53 -16.59
C GLU A 250 34.08 4.84 -16.44
N ALA A 251 32.92 4.93 -17.10
CA ALA A 251 32.02 6.07 -17.00
C ALA A 251 31.51 6.27 -15.56
N HIS A 252 31.05 5.19 -14.91
CA HIS A 252 30.59 5.24 -13.52
C HIS A 252 31.71 5.65 -12.56
N GLN A 253 32.93 5.12 -12.74
CA GLN A 253 34.09 5.50 -11.92
C GLN A 253 34.43 6.98 -12.12
N ASN A 254 34.44 7.48 -13.36
CA ASN A 254 34.68 8.89 -13.65
C ASN A 254 33.62 9.81 -13.03
N GLN A 255 32.33 9.46 -13.15
CA GLN A 255 31.23 10.19 -12.52
C GLN A 255 31.38 10.25 -10.99
N MET A 256 31.73 9.12 -10.37
CA MET A 256 31.98 9.04 -8.92
C MET A 256 33.13 9.97 -8.51
N ILE A 257 34.24 9.95 -9.24
CA ILE A 257 35.40 10.83 -8.96
C ILE A 257 35.01 12.30 -9.08
N GLN A 258 34.26 12.69 -10.11
CA GLN A 258 33.79 14.07 -10.27
C GLN A 258 32.85 14.52 -9.14
N TYR A 259 31.93 13.65 -8.74
CA TYR A 259 31.01 13.92 -7.62
C TYR A 259 31.77 14.12 -6.30
N LEU A 260 32.78 13.29 -6.01
CA LEU A 260 33.55 13.37 -4.77
C LEU A 260 34.52 14.56 -4.73
N ASN A 261 35.05 14.97 -5.88
CA ASN A 261 36.12 15.98 -5.96
C ASN A 261 35.63 17.41 -6.24
N ASP A 262 34.41 17.59 -6.77
CA ASP A 262 33.84 18.92 -7.07
C ASP A 262 32.54 19.18 -6.29
N LYS A 263 32.60 20.14 -5.36
CA LYS A 263 31.44 20.55 -4.55
C LYS A 263 30.26 21.06 -5.37
N LYS A 264 30.52 21.75 -6.48
CA LYS A 264 29.46 22.29 -7.35
C LYS A 264 28.73 21.15 -8.07
N VAL A 265 29.49 20.17 -8.56
CA VAL A 265 28.93 18.94 -9.17
C VAL A 265 28.13 18.16 -8.13
N SER A 266 28.67 17.98 -6.92
CA SER A 266 27.98 17.30 -5.82
C SER A 266 26.65 17.95 -5.47
N SER A 267 26.62 19.25 -5.19
CA SER A 267 25.39 19.97 -4.83
C SER A 267 24.36 19.98 -5.96
N GLY A 268 24.80 20.12 -7.22
CA GLY A 268 23.92 20.03 -8.38
C GLY A 268 23.29 18.64 -8.55
N PHE A 269 24.12 17.59 -8.43
CA PHE A 269 23.64 16.21 -8.55
C PHE A 269 22.69 15.83 -7.41
N GLN A 270 22.98 16.23 -6.17
CA GLN A 270 22.06 16.05 -5.03
C GLN A 270 20.69 16.67 -5.30
N ARG A 271 20.65 17.88 -5.87
CA ARG A 271 19.38 18.54 -6.21
C ARG A 271 18.59 17.76 -7.27
N ILE A 272 19.26 17.29 -8.32
CA ILE A 272 18.63 16.50 -9.38
C ILE A 272 18.07 15.19 -8.82
N VAL A 273 18.85 14.45 -8.02
CA VAL A 273 18.41 13.20 -7.39
C VAL A 273 17.23 13.46 -6.45
N PHE A 274 17.26 14.54 -5.67
CA PHE A 274 16.13 14.95 -4.83
C PHE A 274 14.86 15.20 -5.66
N ASP A 275 14.96 15.99 -6.73
CA ASP A 275 13.83 16.31 -7.60
C ASP A 275 13.28 15.03 -8.29
N MET A 276 14.16 14.09 -8.68
CA MET A 276 13.78 12.78 -9.22
C MET A 276 13.07 11.89 -8.19
N LEU A 277 13.56 11.84 -6.95
CA LEU A 277 12.92 11.09 -5.87
C LEU A 277 11.55 11.69 -5.53
N VAL A 278 11.46 13.01 -5.44
CA VAL A 278 10.19 13.72 -5.26
C VAL A 278 9.23 13.38 -6.40
N LYS A 279 9.70 13.40 -7.65
CA LYS A 279 8.88 13.01 -8.80
C LYS A 279 8.48 11.54 -8.73
N LYS A 280 9.38 10.61 -8.38
CA LYS A 280 9.08 9.17 -8.27
C LYS A 280 8.06 8.89 -7.16
N LEU A 281 8.19 9.56 -6.01
CA LEU A 281 7.25 9.46 -4.90
C LEU A 281 5.88 10.06 -5.27
N LYS A 282 5.85 11.08 -6.14
CA LYS A 282 4.62 11.65 -6.71
C LYS A 282 4.07 10.88 -7.92
N ALA A 283 4.91 10.12 -8.62
CA ALA A 283 4.60 9.36 -9.83
C ALA A 283 4.30 7.89 -9.54
N VAL A 284 4.09 7.51 -8.28
CA VAL A 284 3.32 6.29 -7.98
C VAL A 284 1.99 6.45 -8.71
N PRO A 285 1.66 5.57 -9.67
CA PRO A 285 0.40 5.64 -10.38
C PRO A 285 -0.75 5.56 -9.37
N GLU A 286 -1.88 6.16 -9.74
CA GLU A 286 -3.19 6.07 -9.09
C GLU A 286 -3.76 4.63 -8.96
N ASP A 287 -2.91 3.60 -8.86
CA ASP A 287 -3.30 2.20 -8.68
C ASP A 287 -2.82 1.60 -7.35
N VAL A 288 -2.80 2.43 -6.31
CA VAL A 288 -3.13 1.96 -4.96
C VAL A 288 -4.46 2.56 -4.59
N SER A 289 -5.49 1.73 -4.75
CA SER A 289 -6.69 1.69 -3.93
C SER A 289 -6.38 1.67 -2.43
N HIS A 290 -5.74 2.71 -1.90
CA HIS A 290 -6.32 3.35 -0.74
C HIS A 290 -7.31 4.38 -1.27
N LYS A 291 -8.49 3.85 -1.64
CA LYS A 291 -9.70 4.56 -1.24
C LYS A 291 -9.47 4.97 0.23
N PRO A 292 -9.67 6.24 0.62
CA PRO A 292 -10.25 6.42 1.93
C PRO A 292 -11.54 5.62 1.88
N LEU A 293 -11.56 4.48 2.58
CA LEU A 293 -12.79 3.80 2.89
C LEU A 293 -13.57 4.76 3.79
N THR A 294 -14.33 5.64 3.15
CA THR A 294 -15.64 6.07 3.63
C THR A 294 -16.59 5.57 2.57
N GLU A 295 -17.30 4.49 2.91
CA GLU A 295 -18.47 4.05 2.17
C GLU A 295 -19.53 5.15 2.29
N GLU A 296 -19.54 6.08 1.34
CA GLU A 296 -20.68 6.85 0.83
C GLU A 296 -20.09 7.93 -0.09
N GLY A 297 -20.75 8.17 -1.23
CA GLY A 297 -20.25 9.03 -2.30
C GLY A 297 -20.33 10.52 -1.98
N ASP A 298 -19.67 10.96 -0.91
CA ASP A 298 -19.60 12.36 -0.52
C ASP A 298 -18.35 13.01 -1.12
N LEU A 299 -18.59 14.10 -1.85
CA LEU A 299 -17.56 15.04 -2.27
C LEU A 299 -16.79 15.49 -1.02
N LEU A 300 -15.44 15.47 -1.07
CA LEU A 300 -14.64 16.04 0.01
C LEU A 300 -15.09 17.51 0.23
N PRO A 301 -15.27 17.97 1.49
CA PRO A 301 -15.78 19.30 1.79
C PRO A 301 -14.72 20.41 1.62
N PHE A 302 -13.69 20.13 0.83
CA PHE A 302 -12.57 20.99 0.49
C PHE A 302 -11.94 20.55 -0.84
N VAL A 303 -11.25 21.47 -1.49
CA VAL A 303 -10.62 21.23 -2.79
C VAL A 303 -9.13 20.94 -2.58
N SER A 304 -8.65 19.80 -3.06
CA SER A 304 -7.21 19.50 -3.11
C SER A 304 -6.50 20.49 -4.05
N VAL A 305 -5.37 21.03 -3.60
CA VAL A 305 -4.56 21.99 -4.35
C VAL A 305 -3.31 21.29 -4.85
N LEU A 306 -3.09 21.32 -6.16
CA LEU A 306 -1.88 20.80 -6.78
C LEU A 306 -0.66 21.55 -6.25
N LEU A 307 0.45 20.86 -6.03
CA LEU A 307 1.64 21.48 -5.43
C LEU A 307 2.16 22.69 -6.23
N GLU A 308 2.01 22.67 -7.55
CA GLU A 308 2.41 23.77 -8.44
C GLU A 308 1.58 25.04 -8.23
N GLU A 309 0.35 24.90 -7.73
CA GLU A 309 -0.58 25.99 -7.43
C GLU A 309 -0.63 26.31 -5.93
N ALA A 310 -0.02 25.49 -5.09
CA ALA A 310 -0.03 25.64 -3.65
C ALA A 310 0.88 26.79 -3.23
N GLU A 311 0.29 27.82 -2.64
CA GLU A 311 0.98 28.85 -1.88
C GLU A 311 0.68 28.60 -0.38
N PRO A 312 1.56 27.86 0.33
CA PRO A 312 1.35 27.45 1.71
C PRO A 312 0.86 28.58 2.60
N PHE A 313 -0.28 28.38 3.26
CA PHE A 313 -0.92 29.32 4.18
C PHE A 313 -1.34 30.66 3.57
N VAL A 314 -1.24 30.81 2.25
CA VAL A 314 -1.78 31.95 1.49
C VAL A 314 -3.09 31.54 0.83
N ASN A 315 -3.09 30.43 0.08
CA ASN A 315 -4.27 29.93 -0.62
C ASN A 315 -4.72 28.52 -0.16
N CYS A 316 -3.87 27.80 0.57
CA CYS A 316 -4.13 26.44 1.06
C CYS A 316 -3.61 26.22 2.49
N ILE A 317 -4.13 25.20 3.14
CA ILE A 317 -3.71 24.70 4.47
C ILE A 317 -3.51 23.18 4.37
N PRO A 318 -2.72 22.58 5.28
CA PRO A 318 -2.47 21.15 5.22
C PRO A 318 -3.68 20.33 5.70
N ALA A 319 -3.92 19.18 5.04
CA ALA A 319 -4.79 18.11 5.52
C ALA A 319 -3.95 17.01 6.16
N LEU A 320 -4.21 16.71 7.44
CA LEU A 320 -3.36 15.89 8.30
C LEU A 320 -4.16 14.77 8.96
N ASP A 321 -3.45 13.69 9.28
CA ASP A 321 -3.90 12.74 10.30
C ASP A 321 -3.64 13.33 11.70
N ILE A 322 -4.63 13.18 12.59
CA ILE A 322 -4.62 13.66 13.98
C ILE A 322 -3.37 13.22 14.75
N LYS A 323 -2.83 12.03 14.46
CA LYS A 323 -1.60 11.51 15.09
C LYS A 323 -0.38 12.35 14.74
N PHE A 324 -0.30 12.86 13.50
CA PHE A 324 0.78 13.74 13.06
C PHE A 324 0.60 15.16 13.57
N ALA A 325 -0.64 15.67 13.67
CA ALA A 325 -0.93 16.98 14.24
C ALA A 325 -0.41 17.14 15.69
N ALA A 326 -0.25 16.03 16.39
CA ALA A 326 0.09 16.01 17.79
C ALA A 326 1.57 15.80 18.13
N GLY A 327 2.39 15.38 17.16
CA GLY A 327 3.81 15.01 17.35
C GLY A 327 4.80 16.18 17.50
N GLY A 328 4.32 17.42 17.49
CA GLY A 328 5.15 18.62 17.43
C GLY A 328 4.94 19.32 16.10
N PHE A 329 4.28 20.47 16.16
CA PHE A 329 3.86 21.26 15.03
C PHE A 329 4.68 22.56 15.02
N THR A 330 5.96 22.51 14.62
CA THR A 330 6.72 23.76 14.43
C THR A 330 6.58 24.26 12.99
N PRO A 331 6.44 25.58 12.76
CA PRO A 331 6.38 26.13 11.41
C PRO A 331 7.55 25.72 10.51
N GLU A 332 8.72 25.39 11.08
CA GLU A 332 9.88 24.90 10.32
C GLU A 332 9.70 23.44 9.84
N GLN A 333 9.04 22.58 10.63
CA GLN A 333 8.75 21.18 10.26
C GLN A 333 7.66 21.09 9.17
N MET A 334 6.87 22.15 9.01
CA MET A 334 5.87 22.26 7.95
C MET A 334 6.50 22.62 6.59
N GLU A 335 7.75 23.05 6.51
CA GLU A 335 8.41 23.26 5.22
C GLU A 335 8.91 21.95 4.59
N ASP A 336 8.92 20.83 5.33
CA ASP A 336 9.18 19.49 4.81
C ASP A 336 7.89 18.89 4.18
N VAL A 337 7.76 19.07 2.86
CA VAL A 337 6.58 18.78 2.01
C VAL A 337 6.28 17.27 1.82
N ALA A 338 6.70 16.40 2.74
CA ALA A 338 6.70 14.96 2.47
C ALA A 338 5.43 14.21 2.93
N HIS A 339 4.58 14.75 3.80
CA HIS A 339 3.63 13.91 4.57
C HIS A 339 2.17 14.37 4.60
N TYR A 340 1.75 15.36 3.80
CA TYR A 340 0.36 15.83 3.81
C TYR A 340 -0.09 16.53 2.52
N ASP A 341 -1.39 16.49 2.25
CA ASP A 341 -2.01 17.14 1.09
C ASP A 341 -2.32 18.61 1.39
N TRP A 342 -2.14 19.49 0.41
CA TRP A 342 -2.58 20.88 0.48
C TRP A 342 -4.05 20.99 0.08
N VAL A 343 -4.87 21.60 0.94
CA VAL A 343 -6.31 21.75 0.70
C VAL A 343 -6.75 23.19 0.84
N ARG A 344 -7.78 23.55 0.08
CA ARG A 344 -8.43 24.85 0.12
C ARG A 344 -9.83 24.68 0.70
N THR A 345 -10.10 25.40 1.77
CA THR A 345 -11.43 25.43 2.42
C THR A 345 -12.16 26.71 2.05
N GLU A 346 -13.48 26.64 1.86
CA GLU A 346 -14.28 27.80 1.51
C GLU A 346 -14.67 28.65 2.73
N GLY A 347 -14.66 29.97 2.61
CA GLY A 347 -15.12 30.89 3.65
C GLY A 347 -14.01 31.41 4.59
N ARG A 348 -14.36 31.67 5.85
CA ARG A 348 -13.47 32.20 6.90
C ARG A 348 -13.23 31.12 7.97
N PRO A 349 -12.07 31.13 8.66
CA PRO A 349 -10.90 32.00 8.47
C PRO A 349 -10.15 31.70 7.17
N LYS A 350 -9.38 32.68 6.67
CA LYS A 350 -8.48 32.46 5.54
C LYS A 350 -7.36 31.49 5.94
N PRO A 351 -6.70 30.83 4.96
CA PRO A 351 -5.48 30.06 5.22
C PRO A 351 -4.50 30.80 6.13
N ALA A 352 -3.94 30.08 7.10
CA ALA A 352 -3.02 30.61 8.09
C ALA A 352 -2.15 29.49 8.66
N LYS A 353 -0.96 29.83 9.17
CA LYS A 353 0.04 28.87 9.69
C LYS A 353 -0.44 28.06 10.89
N ASP A 354 -1.42 28.56 11.61
CA ASP A 354 -2.03 27.90 12.76
C ASP A 354 -3.24 27.03 12.38
N LEU A 355 -3.58 26.90 11.09
CA LEU A 355 -4.75 26.16 10.63
C LEU A 355 -4.39 24.88 9.89
N PHE A 356 -5.17 23.83 10.12
CA PHE A 356 -5.09 22.57 9.39
C PHE A 356 -6.46 21.88 9.32
N VAL A 357 -6.60 20.96 8.38
CA VAL A 357 -7.77 20.09 8.24
C VAL A 357 -7.42 18.70 8.74
N ALA A 358 -8.31 18.06 9.52
CA ALA A 358 -8.13 16.68 9.92
C ALA A 358 -9.49 15.99 10.09
N GLN A 359 -9.55 14.70 9.76
CA GLN A 359 -10.75 13.89 9.92
C GLN A 359 -10.89 13.43 11.37
N VAL A 360 -12.11 13.54 11.91
CA VAL A 360 -12.48 13.03 13.23
C VAL A 360 -13.20 11.70 13.04
N VAL A 361 -12.67 10.64 13.63
CA VAL A 361 -13.24 9.29 13.57
C VAL A 361 -13.55 8.85 15.00
N GLY A 362 -14.81 8.50 15.25
CA GLY A 362 -15.29 8.14 16.58
C GLY A 362 -16.69 8.71 16.86
N GLU A 363 -17.38 8.07 17.79
CA GLU A 363 -18.76 8.39 18.18
C GLU A 363 -18.81 9.27 19.44
N SER A 364 -17.68 9.47 20.13
CA SER A 364 -17.63 10.21 21.39
C SER A 364 -18.05 11.69 21.28
N MET A 365 -18.08 12.26 20.08
CA MET A 365 -18.48 13.65 19.80
C MET A 365 -19.63 13.78 18.79
N ASN A 366 -20.33 12.68 18.45
CA ASN A 366 -21.23 12.57 17.30
C ASN A 366 -22.38 13.60 17.22
N ARG A 367 -22.80 14.22 18.34
CA ARG A 367 -23.81 15.28 18.33
C ARG A 367 -23.28 16.58 17.75
N SER A 368 -21.99 16.84 17.94
CA SER A 368 -21.32 18.09 17.53
C SER A 368 -20.42 17.90 16.32
N ILE A 369 -19.87 16.70 16.15
CA ILE A 369 -19.01 16.30 15.05
C ILE A 369 -19.46 14.89 14.64
N PRO A 370 -20.26 14.74 13.58
CA PRO A 370 -20.61 13.41 13.07
C PRO A 370 -19.36 12.57 12.79
N ASN A 371 -19.44 11.27 13.02
CA ASN A 371 -18.32 10.37 12.78
C ASN A 371 -17.86 10.43 11.30
N GLY A 372 -16.55 10.50 11.08
CA GLY A 372 -15.95 10.65 9.76
C GLY A 372 -15.90 12.09 9.24
N SER A 373 -16.40 13.07 10.00
CA SER A 373 -16.40 14.47 9.57
C SER A 373 -14.99 15.05 9.46
N TRP A 374 -14.76 15.81 8.39
CA TRP A 374 -13.56 16.64 8.27
C TRP A 374 -13.74 17.93 9.06
N CYS A 375 -12.72 18.31 9.82
CA CYS A 375 -12.78 19.46 10.70
C CYS A 375 -11.63 20.43 10.42
N LEU A 376 -11.91 21.72 10.47
CA LEU A 376 -10.91 22.78 10.50
C LEU A 376 -10.48 23.01 11.93
N TRP A 377 -9.18 22.93 12.17
CA TRP A 377 -8.56 23.03 13.49
C TRP A 377 -7.61 24.23 13.56
N ARG A 378 -7.51 24.82 14.75
CA ARG A 378 -6.51 25.84 15.08
C ARG A 378 -5.51 25.28 16.09
N LEU A 379 -4.23 25.28 15.73
CA LEU A 379 -3.12 24.86 16.57
C LEU A 379 -2.84 25.86 17.68
N ASN A 380 -2.35 25.35 18.81
CA ASN A 380 -1.86 26.15 19.92
C ASN A 380 -2.80 27.32 20.30
N PRO A 381 -4.11 27.03 20.56
CA PRO A 381 -5.10 28.07 20.77
C PRO A 381 -4.75 28.93 21.99
N SER A 382 -4.82 30.25 21.77
CA SER A 382 -4.66 31.28 22.81
C SER A 382 -6.03 31.72 23.35
N GLY A 383 -6.07 32.13 24.62
CA GLY A 383 -7.30 32.59 25.29
C GLY A 383 -8.05 31.50 26.07
N THR A 384 -9.31 31.77 26.40
CA THR A 384 -10.15 30.83 27.16
C THR A 384 -10.52 29.61 26.33
N ARG A 385 -10.40 28.43 26.95
CA ARG A 385 -10.72 27.13 26.35
C ARG A 385 -12.03 26.56 26.91
N GLN A 386 -12.65 27.27 27.86
CA GLN A 386 -13.84 26.83 28.57
C GLN A 386 -15.01 26.59 27.61
N GLY A 387 -15.54 25.37 27.62
CA GLY A 387 -16.66 24.93 26.78
C GLY A 387 -16.30 24.61 25.33
N LYS A 388 -15.02 24.74 24.94
CA LYS A 388 -14.59 24.51 23.56
C LYS A 388 -14.28 23.05 23.29
N THR A 389 -14.49 22.62 22.05
CA THR A 389 -14.03 21.31 21.57
C THR A 389 -12.56 21.39 21.24
N ILE A 390 -11.77 20.51 21.85
CA ILE A 390 -10.32 20.47 21.72
C ILE A 390 -9.85 19.10 21.27
N LEU A 391 -8.72 19.09 20.56
CA LEU A 391 -7.88 17.92 20.37
C LEU A 391 -6.77 17.98 21.42
N CYS A 392 -6.65 16.93 22.23
CA CYS A 392 -5.65 16.85 23.28
C CYS A 392 -4.95 15.50 23.33
N GLN A 393 -3.73 15.50 23.86
CA GLN A 393 -2.97 14.32 24.22
C GLN A 393 -2.99 14.11 25.73
N HIS A 394 -3.17 12.87 26.17
CA HIS A 394 -2.97 12.47 27.56
C HIS A 394 -2.29 11.11 27.67
N ARG A 395 -1.22 11.01 28.46
CA ARG A 395 -0.41 9.78 28.57
C ARG A 395 -1.19 8.56 29.09
N ASP A 396 -2.10 8.78 30.04
CA ASP A 396 -2.88 7.71 30.69
C ASP A 396 -4.27 7.48 30.05
N ILE A 397 -4.57 8.13 28.91
CA ILE A 397 -5.82 7.86 28.17
C ILE A 397 -5.50 6.88 27.05
N GLU A 398 -6.10 5.69 27.12
CA GLU A 398 -6.20 4.78 25.97
C GLU A 398 -7.55 5.05 25.29
N ASP A 399 -7.54 5.88 24.26
CA ASP A 399 -8.73 6.09 23.44
C ASP A 399 -8.83 4.95 22.42
N ASN A 400 -9.81 4.07 22.62
CA ASN A 400 -10.07 2.92 21.75
C ASN A 400 -10.49 3.35 20.33
N GLU A 401 -10.90 4.61 20.13
CA GLU A 401 -11.27 5.17 18.82
C GLU A 401 -10.05 5.61 17.99
N TYR A 402 -8.97 6.09 18.64
CA TYR A 402 -7.78 6.61 17.96
C TYR A 402 -6.53 5.71 18.07
N GLY A 403 -6.58 4.67 18.91
CA GLY A 403 -5.47 3.72 19.09
C GLY A 403 -4.20 4.41 19.59
N GLY A 404 -4.33 5.31 20.57
CA GLY A 404 -3.23 6.09 21.12
C GLY A 404 -3.66 7.07 22.21
N SER A 405 -2.75 7.95 22.63
CA SER A 405 -2.92 8.93 23.70
C SER A 405 -3.71 10.19 23.31
N TYR A 406 -4.46 10.18 22.21
CA TYR A 406 -5.16 11.35 21.67
C TYR A 406 -6.67 11.22 21.77
N THR A 407 -7.35 12.32 22.09
CA THR A 407 -8.82 12.34 22.14
C THR A 407 -9.37 13.72 21.78
N VAL A 408 -10.59 13.73 21.21
CA VAL A 408 -11.37 14.94 20.96
C VAL A 408 -12.51 15.01 21.98
N LYS A 409 -12.54 16.09 22.77
CA LYS A 409 -13.53 16.27 23.86
C LYS A 409 -13.86 17.75 24.08
N ARG A 410 -14.97 18.02 24.76
CA ARG A 410 -15.32 19.37 25.24
C ARG A 410 -14.56 19.67 26.53
N TYR A 411 -13.79 20.75 26.53
CA TYR A 411 -12.96 21.15 27.67
C TYR A 411 -13.74 21.97 28.70
N SER A 412 -13.58 21.63 29.98
CA SER A 412 -13.99 22.45 31.12
C SER A 412 -12.91 22.45 32.19
N SER A 413 -12.65 23.59 32.81
CA SER A 413 -11.75 23.70 33.96
C SER A 413 -12.40 24.42 35.12
N GLU A 414 -12.20 23.92 36.33
CA GLU A 414 -12.55 24.58 37.58
C GLU A 414 -11.29 25.23 38.16
N LYS A 415 -11.39 26.51 38.53
CA LYS A 415 -10.33 27.26 39.22
C LYS A 415 -10.78 27.51 40.65
N GLU A 416 -10.00 27.04 41.60
CA GLU A 416 -10.20 27.37 43.01
C GLU A 416 -9.27 28.53 43.39
N LYS A 417 -9.81 29.48 44.15
CA LYS A 417 -9.04 30.61 44.69
C LYS A 417 -8.39 30.13 45.99
N THR A 418 -7.07 30.12 46.04
CA THR A 418 -6.33 29.77 47.26
C THR A 418 -6.47 30.88 48.30
N GLU A 419 -6.25 30.55 49.59
CA GLU A 419 -6.31 31.51 50.71
C GLU A 419 -5.37 32.71 50.52
N ASP A 420 -4.27 32.53 49.77
CA ASP A 420 -3.29 33.58 49.45
C ASP A 420 -3.69 34.46 48.25
N GLY A 421 -4.88 34.25 47.67
CA GLY A 421 -5.39 35.05 46.55
C GLY A 421 -4.86 34.65 45.17
N SER A 422 -4.08 33.57 45.05
CA SER A 422 -3.67 32.99 43.77
C SER A 422 -4.76 32.07 43.20
N TRP A 423 -4.81 31.96 41.87
CA TRP A 423 -5.74 31.05 41.19
C TRP A 423 -5.03 29.74 40.90
N ARG A 424 -5.55 28.61 41.41
CA ARG A 424 -5.07 27.28 41.05
C ARG A 424 -6.14 26.58 40.23
N HIS A 425 -5.80 26.12 39.02
CA HIS A 425 -6.64 25.16 38.34
C HIS A 425 -6.68 23.91 39.20
N THR A 426 -7.85 23.43 39.62
CA THR A 426 -7.96 22.27 40.51
C THR A 426 -8.40 21.04 39.77
N LYS A 427 -9.20 21.18 38.70
CA LYS A 427 -9.78 20.06 37.96
C LYS A 427 -10.02 20.42 36.50
N VAL A 428 -9.57 19.54 35.60
CA VAL A 428 -9.92 19.60 34.17
C VAL A 428 -10.88 18.45 33.88
N THR A 429 -11.97 18.74 33.17
CA THR A 429 -12.95 17.74 32.73
C THR A 429 -13.03 17.76 31.21
N LEU A 430 -12.84 16.60 30.60
CA LEU A 430 -12.98 16.35 29.17
C LEU A 430 -14.29 15.58 28.95
N SER A 431 -15.33 16.27 28.50
CA SER A 431 -16.66 15.69 28.34
C SER A 431 -16.88 15.22 26.90
N PRO A 432 -17.45 14.02 26.69
CA PRO A 432 -17.98 13.63 25.38
C PRO A 432 -19.20 14.47 25.02
N ASP A 433 -19.55 14.49 23.74
CA ASP A 433 -20.80 15.06 23.23
C ASP A 433 -21.46 14.05 22.28
N SER A 434 -21.87 12.91 22.85
CA SER A 434 -22.41 11.77 22.12
C SER A 434 -23.89 11.53 22.41
N THR A 435 -24.59 10.92 21.45
CA THR A 435 -25.90 10.31 21.68
C THR A 435 -25.83 9.03 22.52
N ASP A 436 -24.67 8.37 22.54
CA ASP A 436 -24.45 7.18 23.36
C ASP A 436 -24.06 7.56 24.80
N PRO A 437 -24.86 7.19 25.81
CA PRO A 437 -24.55 7.47 27.22
C PRO A 437 -23.37 6.64 27.77
N SER A 438 -22.85 5.66 27.02
CA SER A 438 -21.70 4.86 27.44
C SER A 438 -20.42 5.70 27.58
N PHE A 439 -20.28 6.78 26.80
CA PHE A 439 -19.15 7.69 26.88
C PHE A 439 -19.23 8.53 28.16
N GLN A 440 -18.24 8.36 29.05
CA GLN A 440 -18.16 9.07 30.32
C GLN A 440 -17.14 10.24 30.25
N PRO A 441 -17.36 11.33 31.01
CA PRO A 441 -16.37 12.40 31.14
C PRO A 441 -15.07 11.91 31.77
N ILE A 442 -13.94 12.37 31.24
CA ILE A 442 -12.62 12.10 31.79
C ILE A 442 -12.24 13.28 32.70
N VAL A 443 -11.94 12.98 33.95
CA VAL A 443 -11.56 13.97 34.96
C VAL A 443 -10.07 13.86 35.22
N LEU A 444 -9.35 14.98 35.06
CA LEU A 444 -7.91 15.08 35.27
C LEU A 444 -7.64 16.01 36.47
N ASP A 445 -6.82 15.51 37.40
CA ASP A 445 -6.35 16.29 38.54
C ASP A 445 -5.19 17.21 38.14
N ALA A 446 -5.31 18.49 38.46
CA ALA A 446 -4.36 19.51 38.05
C ALA A 446 -2.99 19.43 38.74
N SER A 447 -2.77 18.48 39.66
CA SER A 447 -1.49 18.26 40.34
C SER A 447 -0.48 17.42 39.54
N LYS A 448 -0.89 16.86 38.39
CA LYS A 448 0.00 16.16 37.46
C LYS A 448 0.27 17.03 36.23
N GLU A 449 0.99 18.14 36.42
CA GLU A 449 1.50 18.95 35.31
C GLU A 449 2.53 18.13 34.51
N GLY A 450 2.23 17.88 33.23
CA GLY A 450 3.13 17.20 32.28
C GLY A 450 2.48 16.11 31.42
N ASP A 451 1.35 15.55 31.85
CA ASP A 451 0.72 14.41 31.16
C ASP A 451 -0.41 14.83 30.21
N PHE A 452 -0.87 16.09 30.24
CA PHE A 452 -1.95 16.62 29.42
C PHE A 452 -1.49 17.79 28.54
N THR A 453 -1.63 17.65 27.23
CA THR A 453 -1.28 18.70 26.25
C THR A 453 -2.46 18.98 25.34
N ILE A 454 -2.83 20.25 25.20
CA ILE A 454 -3.82 20.68 24.21
C ILE A 454 -3.09 20.99 22.91
N ILE A 455 -3.47 20.30 21.85
CA ILE A 455 -2.84 20.40 20.53
C ILE A 455 -3.57 21.45 19.69
N ALA A 456 -4.90 21.34 19.62
CA ALA A 456 -5.70 22.20 18.76
C ALA A 456 -7.11 22.45 19.31
N GLU A 457 -7.73 23.53 18.83
CA GLU A 457 -9.13 23.90 19.06
C GLU A 457 -9.93 23.73 17.76
N LEU A 458 -11.13 23.17 17.85
CA LEU A 458 -12.04 23.05 16.72
C LEU A 458 -12.52 24.45 16.28
N VAL A 459 -12.30 24.79 15.00
CA VAL A 459 -12.81 26.03 14.40
C VAL A 459 -14.20 25.79 13.82
N ARG A 460 -14.37 24.72 13.03
CA ARG A 460 -15.66 24.29 12.46
C ARG A 460 -15.56 22.87 11.89
N VAL A 461 -16.72 22.23 11.76
CA VAL A 461 -16.89 21.04 10.93
C VAL A 461 -17.05 21.48 9.47
N LEU A 462 -16.37 20.80 8.55
CA LEU A 462 -16.49 21.01 7.11
C LEU A 462 -17.56 20.04 6.60
N THR A 463 -18.57 20.60 5.94
CA THR A 463 -19.75 19.88 5.42
C THR A 463 -19.82 19.99 3.92
#